data_AF-A0A0G4LGQ7-F1
#
_entry.id   AF-A0A0G4LGQ7-F1
#
_cell.length_a   1.000
_cell.length_b   1.000
_cell.length_c   1.000
_cell.angle_alpha   90.00
_cell.angle_beta   90.00
_cell.angle_gamma   90.00
#
_symmetry.space_group_name_H-M   'P 1'
#
loop_
_entity.id
_entity.type
_entity.pdbx_description
1 polymer ?
#
loop_
_entity_poly.entity_id
_entity_poly.type
_entity_poly.pdbx_seq_one_letter_code
_entity_poly.pdbx_strand_id
1 'polypeptide(L)'
;MAERLRFPAADAAKLEAQLPSKQAIALATSESRPFVTLTFATSLDSSLSLAPGTRTRLSGSESKAMTHYLRSRHDAICVGVGTVVADDPALNCRIEGVGLKKQPRPIIIDPSCRWEVSARSKVLEVARAGLGLAPYVITSRWDVDPARRGLLEQHGGKFIT
;
A
#
# COMPACT_ATOMS: atom_id res chain seq x y z
N MET A 1 8.39 -1.15 -17.18
CA MET A 1 8.63 -1.24 -15.72
C MET A 1 8.70 0.17 -15.16
N ALA A 2 8.08 0.44 -14.01
CA ALA A 2 8.13 1.78 -13.42
C ALA A 2 9.53 2.10 -12.86
N GLU A 3 9.98 3.34 -13.06
CA GLU A 3 11.29 3.85 -12.66
C GLU A 3 11.57 3.62 -11.15
N ARG A 4 12.81 3.27 -10.81
CA ARG A 4 13.29 3.22 -9.42
C ARG A 4 13.44 4.64 -8.89
N LEU A 5 13.16 4.83 -7.61
CA LEU A 5 13.19 6.14 -6.97
C LEU A 5 14.38 6.25 -6.02
N ARG A 6 14.94 7.45 -5.95
CA ARG A 6 15.89 7.85 -4.91
C ARG A 6 15.20 8.83 -3.97
N PHE A 7 15.53 8.73 -2.69
CA PHE A 7 15.07 9.69 -1.67
C PHE A 7 16.30 10.24 -0.95
N PRO A 8 16.54 11.57 -0.96
CA PRO A 8 17.74 12.16 -0.40
C PRO A 8 17.95 11.81 1.08
N ALA A 9 19.20 11.57 1.48
CA ALA A 9 19.54 11.20 2.86
C ALA A 9 19.14 12.28 3.88
N ALA A 10 19.25 13.56 3.51
CA ALA A 10 18.83 14.67 4.36
C ALA A 10 17.32 14.68 4.63
N ASP A 11 16.49 14.35 3.63
CA ASP A 11 15.04 14.27 3.81
C ASP A 11 14.62 12.98 4.51
N ALA A 12 15.33 11.88 4.23
CA ALA A 12 15.20 10.63 4.97
C ALA A 12 15.41 10.85 6.48
N ALA A 13 16.47 11.55 6.87
CA ALA A 13 16.77 11.83 8.28
C ALA A 13 15.64 12.56 9.01
N LYS A 14 14.94 13.50 8.33
CA LYS A 14 13.78 14.20 8.90
C LYS A 14 12.62 13.24 9.19
N LEU A 15 12.36 12.28 8.31
CA LEU A 15 11.31 11.27 8.51
C LEU A 15 11.71 10.25 9.58
N GLU A 16 12.96 9.78 9.57
CA GLU A 16 13.44 8.81 10.56
C GLU A 16 13.30 9.34 12.00
N ALA A 17 13.52 10.64 12.21
CA ALA A 17 13.35 11.25 13.52
C ALA A 17 11.90 11.19 14.05
N GLN A 18 10.91 10.99 13.17
CA GLN A 18 9.48 10.90 13.51
C GLN A 18 8.99 9.45 13.59
N LEU A 19 9.77 8.48 13.09
CA LEU A 19 9.39 7.07 13.11
C LEU A 19 9.76 6.43 14.45
N PRO A 20 8.88 5.64 15.06
CA PRO A 20 9.19 4.97 16.31
C PRO A 20 10.24 3.87 16.07
N SER A 21 11.07 3.63 17.09
CA SER A 21 11.96 2.48 17.09
C SER A 21 11.14 1.18 17.20
N LYS A 22 11.70 0.05 16.71
CA LYS A 22 11.05 -1.26 16.85
C LYS A 22 10.77 -1.63 18.31
N GLN A 23 11.66 -1.21 19.22
CA GLN A 23 11.46 -1.41 20.66
C GLN A 23 10.29 -0.56 21.18
N ALA A 24 10.18 0.70 20.76
CA ALA A 24 9.07 1.56 21.13
C ALA A 24 7.72 0.99 20.64
N ILE A 25 7.68 0.46 19.40
CA ILE A 25 6.49 -0.25 18.89
C ILE A 25 6.16 -1.45 19.79
N ALA A 26 7.13 -2.33 20.06
CA ALA A 26 6.91 -3.53 20.86
C ALA A 26 6.45 -3.24 22.31
N LEU A 27 6.94 -2.16 22.91
CA LEU A 27 6.54 -1.73 24.26
C LEU A 27 5.14 -1.10 24.26
N ALA A 28 4.79 -0.34 23.22
CA ALA A 28 3.47 0.28 23.07
C ALA A 28 2.37 -0.74 22.72
N THR A 29 2.73 -1.92 22.21
CA THR A 29 1.77 -2.97 21.82
C THR A 29 1.10 -3.72 22.97
N SER A 30 1.10 -3.20 24.21
CA SER A 30 0.27 -3.75 25.30
C SER A 30 -1.22 -3.82 24.92
N GLU A 31 -1.69 -3.03 23.95
CA GLU A 31 -3.04 -3.07 23.36
C GLU A 31 -3.11 -3.72 21.96
N SER A 32 -2.06 -4.38 21.47
CA SER A 32 -2.00 -5.05 20.13
C SER A 32 -2.25 -4.15 18.91
N ARG A 33 -2.09 -2.82 19.02
CA ARG A 33 -2.32 -1.89 17.90
C ARG A 33 -1.03 -1.57 17.13
N PRO A 34 -1.05 -1.56 15.78
CA PRO A 34 0.12 -1.19 14.99
C PRO A 34 0.37 0.32 15.04
N PHE A 35 1.64 0.73 14.83
CA PHE A 35 1.95 2.12 14.52
C PHE A 35 1.46 2.47 13.11
N VAL A 36 0.79 3.62 12.96
CA VAL A 36 0.18 4.05 11.71
C VAL A 36 0.71 5.41 11.29
N THR A 37 1.29 5.47 10.08
CA THR A 37 1.55 6.73 9.39
C THR A 37 0.44 6.99 8.37
N LEU A 38 -0.30 8.09 8.53
CA LEU A 38 -1.26 8.55 7.54
C LEU A 38 -0.55 9.43 6.51
N THR A 39 -0.68 9.10 5.22
CA THR A 39 -0.18 9.93 4.12
C THR A 39 -1.34 10.33 3.21
N PHE A 40 -1.44 11.59 2.85
CA PHE A 40 -2.40 12.12 1.89
C PHE A 40 -1.79 13.27 1.09
N ALA A 41 -2.40 13.61 -0.03
CA ALA A 41 -2.06 14.77 -0.83
C ALA A 41 -3.35 15.51 -1.15
N THR A 42 -3.32 16.83 -1.02
CA THR A 42 -4.45 17.71 -1.34
C THR A 42 -4.03 18.77 -2.35
N SER A 43 -4.99 19.30 -3.09
CA SER A 43 -4.86 20.60 -3.75
C SER A 43 -4.87 21.74 -2.71
N LEU A 44 -4.64 22.98 -3.17
CA LEU A 44 -4.58 24.16 -2.31
C LEU A 44 -5.91 24.45 -1.60
N ASP A 45 -7.03 24.12 -2.22
CA ASP A 45 -8.39 24.19 -1.67
C ASP A 45 -8.76 22.96 -0.80
N SER A 46 -7.77 22.16 -0.40
CA SER A 46 -7.94 20.96 0.44
C SER A 46 -8.71 19.80 -0.20
N SER A 47 -8.83 19.76 -1.53
CA SER A 47 -9.47 18.63 -2.22
C SER A 47 -8.52 17.44 -2.44
N LEU A 48 -9.04 16.22 -2.31
CA LEU A 48 -8.32 14.96 -2.56
C LEU A 48 -8.50 14.43 -4.00
N SER A 49 -9.54 14.87 -4.70
CA SER A 49 -9.84 14.47 -6.07
C SER A 49 -10.73 15.49 -6.79
N LEU A 50 -10.73 15.47 -8.12
CA LEU A 50 -11.63 16.33 -8.90
C LEU A 50 -13.11 15.97 -8.70
N ALA A 51 -13.40 14.69 -8.51
CA ALA A 51 -14.72 14.15 -8.22
C ALA A 51 -14.59 12.77 -7.54
N PRO A 52 -15.65 12.24 -6.91
CA PRO A 52 -15.63 10.89 -6.36
C PRO A 52 -15.20 9.84 -7.39
N GLY A 53 -14.27 8.96 -7.02
CA GLY A 53 -13.76 7.89 -7.89
C GLY A 53 -12.87 8.36 -9.06
N THR A 54 -12.56 9.66 -9.15
CA THR A 54 -11.73 10.19 -10.24
C THR A 54 -10.26 10.26 -9.85
N ARG A 55 -9.43 9.51 -10.57
CA ARG A 55 -7.97 9.55 -10.43
C ARG A 55 -7.44 10.95 -10.68
N THR A 56 -6.89 11.57 -9.65
CA THR A 56 -6.38 12.94 -9.71
C THR A 56 -4.90 12.98 -9.36
N ARG A 57 -4.09 13.63 -10.19
CA ARG A 57 -2.64 13.76 -9.94
C ARG A 57 -2.39 15.02 -9.11
N LEU A 58 -2.27 14.85 -7.80
CA LEU A 58 -1.91 15.94 -6.87
C LEU A 58 -0.41 15.97 -6.56
N SER A 59 0.21 14.81 -6.37
CA SER A 59 1.60 14.70 -5.90
C SER A 59 2.65 14.86 -7.02
N GLY A 60 3.68 15.63 -6.73
CA GLY A 60 4.93 15.73 -7.51
C GLY A 60 5.87 14.53 -7.36
N SER A 61 7.04 14.59 -7.98
CA SER A 61 8.08 13.55 -7.93
C SER A 61 8.65 13.36 -6.52
N GLU A 62 8.94 14.46 -5.82
CA GLU A 62 9.50 14.46 -4.47
C GLU A 62 8.55 13.79 -3.46
N SER A 63 7.28 14.18 -3.48
CA SER A 63 6.25 13.57 -2.63
C SER A 63 6.09 12.07 -2.93
N LYS A 64 6.20 11.65 -4.19
CA LYS A 64 6.19 10.22 -4.55
C LYS A 64 7.39 9.48 -3.98
N ALA A 65 8.59 10.05 -4.08
CA ALA A 65 9.79 9.48 -3.49
C ALA A 65 9.64 9.34 -1.97
N MET A 66 9.13 10.38 -1.30
CA MET A 66 8.80 10.37 0.13
C MET A 66 7.84 9.24 0.51
N THR A 67 6.70 9.11 -0.20
CA THR A 67 5.73 8.03 0.07
C THR A 67 6.36 6.65 -0.14
N HIS A 68 7.16 6.46 -1.19
CA HIS A 68 7.85 5.20 -1.40
C HIS A 68 8.94 4.93 -0.34
N TYR A 69 9.59 5.97 0.19
CA TYR A 69 10.50 5.82 1.33
C TYR A 69 9.75 5.38 2.59
N LEU A 70 8.63 6.02 2.93
CA LEU A 70 7.79 5.59 4.06
C LEU A 70 7.33 4.14 3.88
N ARG A 71 6.94 3.72 2.66
CA ARG A 71 6.61 2.32 2.34
C ARG A 71 7.75 1.35 2.64
N SER A 72 9.01 1.77 2.53
CA SER A 72 10.17 0.92 2.87
C SER A 72 10.36 0.72 4.38
N ARG A 73 9.68 1.54 5.21
CA ARG A 73 9.78 1.55 6.67
C ARG A 73 8.56 0.96 7.37
N HIS A 74 7.57 0.50 6.62
CA HIS A 74 6.35 -0.10 7.14
C HIS A 74 6.20 -1.54 6.65
N ASP A 75 5.62 -2.39 7.50
CA ASP A 75 5.33 -3.78 7.13
C ASP A 75 4.12 -3.90 6.20
N ALA A 76 3.27 -2.87 6.15
CA ALA A 76 2.04 -2.87 5.35
C ALA A 76 1.68 -1.50 4.78
N ILE A 77 0.88 -1.51 3.70
CA ILE A 77 0.17 -0.35 3.14
C ILE A 77 -1.32 -0.64 3.22
N CYS A 78 -2.10 0.22 3.86
CA CYS A 78 -3.56 0.06 3.93
C CYS A 78 -4.27 1.05 2.99
N VAL A 79 -5.22 0.57 2.19
CA VAL A 79 -6.11 1.40 1.37
C VAL A 79 -7.54 0.85 1.41
N GLY A 80 -8.52 1.72 1.18
CA GLY A 80 -9.89 1.29 0.91
C GLY A 80 -10.07 0.80 -0.53
N VAL A 81 -11.04 -0.07 -0.77
CA VAL A 81 -11.39 -0.57 -2.11
C VAL A 81 -11.68 0.54 -3.13
N GLY A 82 -12.20 1.70 -2.69
CA GLY A 82 -12.44 2.84 -3.58
C GLY A 82 -11.18 3.29 -4.32
N THR A 83 -10.04 3.34 -3.63
CA THR A 83 -8.73 3.64 -4.23
C THR A 83 -8.31 2.56 -5.23
N VAL A 84 -8.53 1.29 -4.89
CA VAL A 84 -8.12 0.18 -5.76
C VAL A 84 -8.92 0.18 -7.06
N VAL A 85 -10.23 0.40 -6.98
CA VAL A 85 -11.12 0.46 -8.14
C VAL A 85 -10.83 1.69 -9.00
N ALA A 86 -10.58 2.86 -8.39
CA ALA A 86 -10.34 4.10 -9.12
C ALA A 86 -8.95 4.17 -9.77
N ASP A 87 -7.90 3.72 -9.06
CA ASP A 87 -6.51 3.97 -9.45
C ASP A 87 -5.76 2.73 -9.96
N ASP A 88 -6.25 1.52 -9.64
CA ASP A 88 -5.56 0.24 -9.82
C ASP A 88 -4.06 0.35 -9.48
N PRO A 89 -3.72 0.60 -8.20
CA PRO A 89 -2.36 0.90 -7.76
C PRO A 89 -1.50 -0.36 -7.64
N ALA A 90 -0.19 -0.20 -7.83
CA ALA A 90 0.80 -1.27 -7.62
C ALA A 90 1.08 -1.61 -6.14
N LEU A 91 0.82 -0.67 -5.22
CA LEU A 91 1.00 -0.80 -3.77
C LEU A 91 2.36 -1.40 -3.33
N ASN A 92 3.45 -1.04 -4.02
CA ASN A 92 4.81 -1.46 -3.66
C ASN A 92 5.73 -0.28 -3.33
N CYS A 93 6.90 -0.61 -2.78
CA CYS A 93 8.04 0.29 -2.62
C CYS A 93 8.93 0.24 -3.87
N ARG A 94 9.33 1.41 -4.39
CA ARG A 94 10.22 1.55 -5.55
C ARG A 94 11.56 2.22 -5.20
N ILE A 95 11.86 2.39 -3.92
CA ILE A 95 13.15 2.94 -3.50
C ILE A 95 14.27 1.97 -3.93
N GLU A 96 15.32 2.53 -4.53
CA GLU A 96 16.48 1.78 -4.96
C GLU A 96 17.11 0.99 -3.78
N GLY A 97 17.50 -0.26 -4.02
CA GLY A 97 18.08 -1.14 -2.99
C GLY A 97 17.06 -1.83 -2.07
N VAL A 98 15.76 -1.52 -2.18
CA VAL A 98 14.71 -2.22 -1.43
C VAL A 98 14.36 -3.54 -2.13
N GLY A 99 14.86 -4.65 -1.58
CA GLY A 99 14.52 -6.00 -2.03
C GLY A 99 13.14 -6.48 -1.55
N LEU A 100 12.68 -7.62 -2.08
CA LEU A 100 11.35 -8.17 -1.83
C LEU A 100 11.02 -8.36 -0.33
N LYS A 101 12.01 -8.73 0.51
CA LYS A 101 11.83 -8.91 1.96
C LYS A 101 11.46 -7.62 2.71
N LYS A 102 11.73 -6.46 2.11
CA LYS A 102 11.42 -5.13 2.67
C LYS A 102 10.23 -4.47 1.97
N GLN A 103 9.52 -5.22 1.11
CA GLN A 103 8.29 -4.73 0.51
C GLN A 103 7.15 -4.80 1.53
N PRO A 104 6.35 -3.73 1.66
CA PRO A 104 5.18 -3.77 2.52
C PRO A 104 4.10 -4.67 1.94
N ARG A 105 3.33 -5.33 2.81
CA ARG A 105 2.13 -6.06 2.43
C ARG A 105 0.99 -5.09 2.11
N PRO A 106 0.39 -5.12 0.92
CA PRO A 106 -0.84 -4.37 0.68
C PRO A 106 -1.99 -4.97 1.51
N ILE A 107 -2.75 -4.11 2.17
CA ILE A 107 -3.98 -4.42 2.90
C ILE A 107 -5.09 -3.60 2.26
N ILE A 108 -6.12 -4.28 1.76
CA ILE A 108 -7.25 -3.66 1.08
C ILE A 108 -8.49 -3.88 1.94
N ILE A 109 -9.15 -2.80 2.35
CA ILE A 109 -10.42 -2.86 3.08
C ILE A 109 -11.56 -2.83 2.08
N ASP A 110 -12.27 -3.95 1.94
CA ASP A 110 -13.37 -4.16 1.01
C ASP A 110 -14.54 -4.93 1.65
N PRO A 111 -15.31 -4.30 2.57
CA PRO A 111 -16.35 -5.00 3.33
C PRO A 111 -17.41 -5.68 2.47
N SER A 112 -17.69 -5.14 1.29
CA SER A 112 -18.72 -5.63 0.36
C SER A 112 -18.15 -6.44 -0.81
N CYS A 113 -16.85 -6.77 -0.79
CA CYS A 113 -16.17 -7.56 -1.83
C CYS A 113 -16.32 -6.98 -3.27
N ARG A 114 -16.31 -5.65 -3.41
CA ARG A 114 -16.52 -4.94 -4.68
C ARG A 114 -15.34 -5.02 -5.65
N TRP A 115 -14.15 -5.34 -5.17
CA TRP A 115 -12.98 -5.36 -6.02
C TRP A 115 -12.93 -6.63 -6.88
N GLU A 116 -13.28 -6.50 -8.15
CA GLU A 116 -13.11 -7.54 -9.17
C GLU A 116 -11.63 -7.71 -9.53
N VAL A 117 -10.90 -8.40 -8.65
CA VAL A 117 -9.48 -8.71 -8.83
C VAL A 117 -9.29 -9.58 -10.07
N SER A 118 -8.31 -9.23 -10.89
CA SER A 118 -7.94 -10.00 -12.09
C SER A 118 -6.43 -10.15 -12.17
N ALA A 119 -5.95 -11.10 -12.99
CA ALA A 119 -4.52 -11.29 -13.21
C ALA A 119 -3.79 -10.06 -13.79
N ARG A 120 -4.54 -9.07 -14.29
CA ARG A 120 -4.02 -7.78 -14.82
C ARG A 120 -4.02 -6.66 -13.79
N SER A 121 -4.57 -6.87 -12.60
CA SER A 121 -4.51 -5.87 -11.53
C SER A 121 -3.05 -5.57 -11.20
N LYS A 122 -2.66 -4.28 -11.19
CA LYS A 122 -1.24 -3.90 -11.12
C LYS A 122 -0.53 -4.45 -9.89
N VAL A 123 -1.22 -4.53 -8.75
CA VAL A 123 -0.68 -5.13 -7.53
C VAL A 123 -0.29 -6.61 -7.72
N LEU A 124 -1.04 -7.37 -8.51
CA LEU A 124 -0.72 -8.77 -8.83
C LEU A 124 0.37 -8.89 -9.88
N GLU A 125 0.39 -8.02 -10.90
CA GLU A 125 1.48 -7.99 -11.87
C GLU A 125 2.83 -7.75 -11.19
N VAL A 126 2.87 -6.80 -10.26
CA VAL A 126 4.05 -6.46 -9.47
C VAL A 126 4.44 -7.59 -8.52
N ALA A 127 3.48 -8.25 -7.88
CA ALA A 127 3.75 -9.42 -7.04
C ALA A 127 4.35 -10.58 -7.86
N ARG A 128 3.76 -10.91 -9.01
CA ARG A 128 4.25 -11.94 -9.92
C ARG A 128 5.65 -11.64 -10.47
N ALA A 129 5.96 -10.36 -10.68
CA ALA A 129 7.29 -9.92 -11.11
C ALA A 129 8.34 -9.94 -9.97
N GLY A 130 7.98 -10.33 -8.74
CA GLY A 130 8.89 -10.31 -7.59
C GLY A 130 9.25 -8.89 -7.11
N LEU A 131 8.47 -7.89 -7.50
CA LEU A 131 8.69 -6.46 -7.19
C LEU A 131 7.77 -5.92 -6.09
N GLY A 132 6.98 -6.80 -5.46
CA GLY A 132 6.05 -6.49 -4.39
C GLY A 132 5.36 -7.74 -3.87
N LEU A 133 4.39 -7.57 -2.98
CA LEU A 133 3.63 -8.66 -2.37
C LEU A 133 2.17 -8.60 -2.80
N ALA A 134 1.52 -9.76 -2.94
CA ALA A 134 0.09 -9.81 -3.19
C ALA A 134 -0.71 -9.29 -1.98
N PRO A 135 -1.89 -8.71 -2.20
CA PRO A 135 -2.65 -8.07 -1.13
C PRO A 135 -3.31 -9.07 -0.17
N TYR A 136 -3.53 -8.63 1.06
CA TYR A 136 -4.55 -9.17 1.94
C TYR A 136 -5.80 -8.31 1.81
N VAL A 137 -6.94 -8.94 1.51
CA VAL A 137 -8.22 -8.25 1.36
C VAL A 137 -9.08 -8.56 2.57
N ILE A 138 -9.42 -7.55 3.35
CA ILE A 138 -10.31 -7.66 4.51
C ILE A 138 -11.74 -7.39 4.03
N THR A 139 -12.63 -8.35 4.23
CA THR A 139 -14.03 -8.29 3.77
C THR A 139 -14.98 -8.82 4.83
N SER A 140 -16.24 -8.40 4.81
CA SER A 140 -17.29 -8.96 5.67
C SER A 140 -18.08 -10.07 4.96
N ARG A 141 -17.73 -10.38 3.71
CA ARG A 141 -18.35 -11.43 2.89
C ARG A 141 -17.63 -12.75 3.11
N TRP A 142 -18.35 -13.76 3.60
CA TRP A 142 -17.83 -15.12 3.77
C TRP A 142 -17.88 -15.95 2.48
N ASP A 143 -18.75 -15.56 1.54
CA ASP A 143 -19.04 -16.24 0.28
C ASP A 143 -18.24 -15.68 -0.91
N VAL A 144 -16.97 -15.32 -0.68
CA VAL A 144 -16.08 -14.87 -1.76
C VAL A 144 -15.91 -15.99 -2.78
N ASP A 145 -16.11 -15.66 -4.07
CA ASP A 145 -15.89 -16.57 -5.20
C ASP A 145 -14.56 -17.33 -5.07
N PRO A 146 -14.57 -18.68 -5.05
CA PRO A 146 -13.37 -19.51 -4.98
C PRO A 146 -12.31 -19.18 -6.03
N ALA A 147 -12.72 -18.77 -7.25
CA ALA A 147 -11.79 -18.39 -8.31
C ALA A 147 -11.02 -17.11 -7.94
N ARG A 148 -11.72 -16.09 -7.39
CA ARG A 148 -11.11 -14.84 -6.91
C ARG A 148 -10.18 -15.10 -5.72
N ARG A 149 -10.59 -15.97 -4.79
CA ARG A 149 -9.75 -16.39 -3.65
C ARG A 149 -8.48 -17.08 -4.12
N GLY A 150 -8.61 -18.09 -4.99
CA GLY A 150 -7.49 -18.83 -5.53
C GLY A 150 -6.49 -17.95 -6.28
N LEU A 151 -6.98 -16.93 -7.00
CA LEU A 151 -6.12 -15.98 -7.70
C LEU A 151 -5.18 -15.20 -6.75
N LEU A 152 -5.66 -14.76 -5.59
CA LEU A 152 -4.79 -14.09 -4.61
C LEU A 152 -3.84 -15.08 -3.93
N GLU A 153 -4.34 -16.25 -3.55
CA GLU A 153 -3.58 -17.27 -2.82
C GLU A 153 -2.41 -17.82 -3.63
N GLN A 154 -2.56 -17.98 -4.94
CA GLN A 154 -1.48 -18.34 -5.87
C GLN A 154 -0.28 -17.39 -5.81
N HIS A 155 -0.48 -16.14 -5.39
CA HIS A 155 0.56 -15.13 -5.27
C HIS A 155 0.89 -14.78 -3.80
N GLY A 156 0.43 -15.60 -2.84
CA GLY A 156 0.66 -15.40 -1.41
C GLY A 156 -0.16 -14.25 -0.79
N GLY A 157 -1.24 -13.84 -1.45
CA GLY A 157 -2.30 -12.99 -0.91
C GLY A 157 -3.44 -13.83 -0.33
N LYS A 158 -4.47 -13.19 0.23
CA LYS A 158 -5.67 -13.90 0.73
C LYS A 158 -6.82 -12.94 1.02
N PHE A 159 -8.04 -13.49 1.04
CA PHE A 159 -9.18 -12.85 1.66
C PHE A 159 -9.24 -13.24 3.14
N ILE A 160 -9.41 -12.23 4.00
CA ILE A 160 -9.62 -12.35 5.44
C ILE A 160 -11.07 -11.94 5.70
N THR A 161 -11.84 -12.87 6.24
CA THR A 161 -13.28 -12.77 6.50
C THR A 161 -13.56 -12.79 7.99
#